data_AF-A0A402A926-F1
#
_entry.id   AF-A0A402A926-F1
#
_cell.length_a   1.000
_cell.length_b   1.000
_cell.length_c   1.000
_cell.angle_alpha   90.00
_cell.angle_beta   90.00
_cell.angle_gamma   90.00
#
_symmetry.space_group_name_H-M   'P 1'
#
loop_
_entity.id
_entity.type
_entity.pdbx_description
1 polymer ?
#
loop_
_entity_poly.entity_id
_entity_poly.type
_entity_poly.pdbx_seq_one_letter_code
_entity_poly.pdbx_strand_id
1 'polypeptide(L)'
;MQTITVKNKSALLSENGLYLILQSDPYGLYVKDGTPDPRVCILAGEDVKYNGSTYNKYASSWQFYPDCLHTAEEVLKNKKLELGGDQSKVSPTGAAFGTSDAANILAANTARANHVNATNDNANPGLGQAYVMVVTTAVVGGISYPYHAAGVVAIDGNDRITVEVLAGISDAQARKDKGAFHMYTVNDAVHSFHAAWSTDPHLSAGPVTIVIEAR
;
A
#
# COMPACT_ATOMS: atom_id res chain seq x y z
N MET A 1 13.49 6.63 0.44
CA MET A 1 13.14 7.19 1.77
C MET A 1 14.33 7.28 2.74
N GLN A 2 14.22 8.12 3.78
CA GLN A 2 15.20 8.28 4.86
C GLN A 2 14.52 8.27 6.25
N THR A 3 15.16 7.66 7.26
CA THR A 3 14.75 7.83 8.66
C THR A 3 15.35 9.10 9.27
N ILE A 4 14.51 9.95 9.85
CA ILE A 4 14.87 11.24 10.47
C ILE A 4 14.24 11.36 11.86
N THR A 5 14.56 12.45 12.57
CA THR A 5 13.90 12.81 13.84
C THR A 5 13.15 14.14 13.71
N VAL A 6 11.86 14.15 14.05
CA VAL A 6 11.01 15.35 14.09
C VAL A 6 10.36 15.47 15.45
N LYS A 7 10.59 16.59 16.15
CA LYS A 7 10.09 16.83 17.53
C LYS A 7 10.38 15.62 18.46
N ASN A 8 11.60 15.08 18.44
CA ASN A 8 12.04 13.90 19.20
C ASN A 8 11.32 12.58 18.86
N LYS A 9 10.67 12.49 17.69
CA LYS A 9 10.02 11.27 17.20
C LYS A 9 10.70 10.78 15.93
N SER A 10 10.87 9.47 15.80
CA SER A 10 11.32 8.84 14.56
C SER A 10 10.29 9.06 13.45
N ALA A 11 10.76 9.41 12.26
CA ALA A 11 9.93 9.62 11.09
C ALA A 11 10.59 9.08 9.83
N LEU A 12 9.76 8.64 8.87
CA LEU A 12 10.19 8.41 7.50
C LEU A 12 9.99 9.68 6.69
N LEU A 13 11.01 10.10 5.96
CA LEU A 13 10.98 11.21 5.01
C LEU A 13 11.10 10.65 3.59
N SER A 14 10.21 11.10 2.69
CA SER A 14 10.27 10.72 1.28
C SER A 14 11.45 11.36 0.55
N GLU A 15 11.80 10.83 -0.63
CA GLU A 15 12.99 11.14 -1.42
C GLU A 15 13.29 12.63 -1.57
N ASN A 16 12.30 13.44 -1.95
CA ASN A 16 12.45 14.90 -2.10
C ASN A 16 11.86 15.68 -0.93
N GLY A 17 11.53 14.98 0.17
CA GLY A 17 11.00 15.56 1.39
C GLY A 17 9.59 16.13 1.25
N LEU A 18 8.78 15.63 0.32
CA LEU A 18 7.38 16.06 0.16
C LEU A 18 6.45 15.45 1.22
N TYR A 19 6.78 14.25 1.70
CA TYR A 19 5.95 13.48 2.62
C TYR A 19 6.75 12.99 3.83
N LEU A 20 6.08 12.94 4.97
CA LEU A 20 6.62 12.48 6.22
C LEU A 20 5.61 11.59 6.96
N ILE A 21 6.07 10.46 7.48
CA ILE A 21 5.26 9.56 8.33
C ILE A 21 5.93 9.46 9.69
N LEU A 22 5.27 9.95 10.74
CA LEU A 22 5.75 9.78 12.11
C LEU A 22 5.48 8.34 12.55
N GLN A 23 6.51 7.61 13.00
CA GLN A 23 6.32 6.21 13.42
C GLN A 23 5.42 6.09 14.67
N SER A 24 5.30 7.15 15.47
CA SER A 24 4.38 7.21 16.61
C SER A 24 2.92 7.50 16.23
N ASP A 25 2.66 7.82 14.95
CA ASP A 25 1.35 8.23 14.45
C ASP A 25 1.16 7.68 13.03
N PRO A 26 1.00 6.35 12.88
CA PRO A 26 0.89 5.71 11.57
C PRO A 26 -0.39 6.11 10.82
N TYR A 27 -1.35 6.76 11.47
CA TYR A 27 -2.59 7.25 10.85
C TYR A 27 -2.49 8.72 10.39
N GLY A 28 -1.30 9.32 10.48
CA GLY A 28 -1.01 10.68 10.05
C GLY A 28 0.03 10.73 8.94
N LEU A 29 -0.37 11.23 7.77
CA LEU A 29 0.54 11.57 6.69
C LEU A 29 0.82 13.07 6.72
N TYR A 30 2.07 13.47 6.91
CA TYR A 30 2.47 14.86 6.99
C TYR A 30 2.98 15.31 5.63
N VAL A 31 2.33 16.30 5.03
CA VAL A 31 2.51 16.74 3.64
C VAL A 31 3.10 18.14 3.63
N LYS A 32 4.24 18.33 2.95
CA LYS A 32 4.91 19.62 2.86
C LYS A 32 3.97 20.66 2.21
N ASP A 33 3.92 21.85 2.79
CA ASP A 33 3.12 22.96 2.26
C ASP A 33 3.40 23.21 0.77
N GLY A 34 2.33 23.40 -0.02
CA GLY A 34 2.39 23.51 -1.48
C GLY A 34 2.45 22.19 -2.26
N THR A 35 2.51 21.03 -1.59
CA THR A 35 2.39 19.71 -2.24
C THR A 35 0.92 19.36 -2.48
N PRO A 36 0.54 18.72 -3.61
CA PRO A 36 -0.82 18.26 -3.83
C PRO A 36 -1.35 17.34 -2.73
N ASP A 37 -2.64 17.48 -2.42
CA ASP A 37 -3.32 16.65 -1.44
C ASP A 37 -3.22 15.16 -1.81
N PRO A 38 -2.85 14.29 -0.85
CA PRO A 38 -2.85 12.85 -1.06
C PRO A 38 -4.27 12.34 -1.37
N ARG A 39 -4.34 11.34 -2.23
CA ARG A 39 -5.60 10.67 -2.59
C ARG A 39 -6.27 10.09 -1.35
N VAL A 40 -7.60 10.05 -1.34
CA VAL A 40 -8.44 9.56 -0.22
C VAL A 40 -8.13 10.19 1.15
N CYS A 41 -7.45 11.34 1.21
CA CYS A 41 -7.09 12.00 2.45
C CYS A 41 -7.79 13.35 2.61
N ILE A 42 -7.91 13.80 3.86
CA ILE A 42 -8.31 15.16 4.23
C ILE A 42 -7.30 15.76 5.20
N LEU A 43 -7.18 17.09 5.19
CA LEU A 43 -6.43 17.84 6.19
C LEU A 43 -6.98 17.52 7.59
N ALA A 44 -6.10 17.21 8.52
CA ALA A 44 -6.48 16.76 9.86
C ALA A 44 -5.39 17.05 10.90
N GLY A 45 -5.77 17.57 12.07
CA GLY A 45 -4.85 17.74 13.19
C GLY A 45 -3.83 18.86 13.01
N GLU A 46 -2.74 18.80 13.77
CA GLU A 46 -1.71 19.84 13.83
C GLU A 46 -0.56 19.58 12.86
N ASP A 47 0.04 20.67 12.36
CA ASP A 47 1.22 20.65 11.53
C ASP A 47 2.50 20.33 12.31
N VAL A 48 3.53 19.94 11.57
CA VAL A 48 4.90 19.84 12.09
C VAL A 48 5.85 20.67 11.25
N LYS A 49 6.88 21.20 11.90
CA LYS A 49 7.98 21.88 11.22
C LYS A 49 9.19 20.98 11.15
N TYR A 50 9.78 20.88 9.97
CA TYR A 50 11.02 20.15 9.76
C TYR A 50 11.84 20.86 8.67
N ASN A 51 13.13 21.08 8.96
CA ASN A 51 14.08 21.72 8.04
C ASN A 51 13.55 23.02 7.38
N GLY A 52 12.98 23.91 8.18
CA GLY A 52 12.43 25.19 7.71
C GLY A 52 11.10 25.10 6.92
N SER A 53 10.59 23.89 6.68
CA SER A 53 9.31 23.66 5.99
C SER A 53 8.20 23.30 6.97
N THR A 54 6.97 23.70 6.64
CA THR A 54 5.75 23.25 7.32
C THR A 54 5.21 22.01 6.63
N TYR A 55 4.80 21.02 7.41
CA TYR A 55 4.13 19.82 6.95
C TYR A 55 2.74 19.74 7.60
N ASN A 56 1.72 19.86 6.78
CA ASN A 56 0.33 19.77 7.16
C ASN A 56 -0.05 18.30 7.37
N LYS A 57 -0.71 17.97 8.47
CA LYS A 57 -1.13 16.59 8.73
C LYS A 57 -2.41 16.27 7.94
N TYR A 58 -2.43 15.09 7.33
CA TYR A 58 -3.55 14.50 6.64
C TYR A 58 -3.88 13.15 7.29
N ALA A 59 -5.16 12.79 7.22
CA ALA A 59 -5.66 11.48 7.58
C ALA A 59 -6.58 10.95 6.49
N SER A 60 -6.82 9.65 6.47
CA SER A 60 -7.82 9.05 5.59
C SER A 60 -9.17 9.74 5.76
N SER A 61 -9.77 10.12 4.64
CA SER A 61 -11.05 10.82 4.57
C SER A 61 -12.25 9.97 5.00
N TRP A 62 -12.03 8.66 5.14
CA TRP A 62 -12.99 7.73 5.73
C TRP A 62 -12.30 6.54 6.39
N GLN A 63 -13.11 5.77 7.14
CA GLN A 63 -12.70 4.47 7.64
C GLN A 63 -12.92 3.37 6.61
N PHE A 64 -12.02 2.40 6.62
CA PHE A 64 -12.00 1.25 5.74
C PHE A 64 -12.55 -0.01 6.45
N TYR A 65 -13.01 -0.95 5.64
CA TYR A 65 -13.16 -2.33 6.08
C TYR A 65 -11.76 -2.89 6.38
N PRO A 66 -11.57 -3.69 7.45
CA PRO A 66 -10.33 -4.44 7.67
C PRO A 66 -10.16 -5.56 6.62
N ASP A 67 -9.88 -5.14 5.40
CA ASP A 67 -9.66 -5.94 4.20
C ASP A 67 -8.68 -5.15 3.32
N CYS A 68 -7.48 -5.72 3.14
CA CYS A 68 -6.38 -5.05 2.45
C CYS A 68 -6.69 -4.83 0.97
N LEU A 69 -7.30 -5.81 0.29
CA LEU A 69 -7.61 -5.72 -1.13
C LEU A 69 -8.75 -4.72 -1.37
N HIS A 70 -9.83 -4.83 -0.59
CA HIS A 70 -10.96 -3.90 -0.69
C HIS A 70 -10.50 -2.45 -0.45
N THR A 71 -9.64 -2.23 0.54
CA THR A 71 -9.07 -0.90 0.83
C THR A 71 -8.22 -0.38 -0.32
N ALA A 72 -7.36 -1.22 -0.89
CA ALA A 72 -6.61 -0.86 -2.08
C ALA A 72 -7.55 -0.46 -3.23
N GLU A 73 -8.63 -1.21 -3.44
CA GLU A 73 -9.62 -0.92 -4.48
C GLU A 73 -10.36 0.41 -4.25
N GLU A 74 -10.65 0.78 -3.00
CA GLU A 74 -11.19 2.12 -2.67
C GLU A 74 -10.21 3.23 -3.03
N VAL A 75 -8.91 3.04 -2.78
CA VAL A 75 -7.87 3.95 -3.23
C VAL A 75 -7.86 4.00 -4.76
N LEU A 76 -7.80 2.86 -5.45
CA LEU A 76 -7.81 2.74 -6.92
C LEU A 76 -8.98 3.49 -7.58
N LYS A 77 -10.15 3.51 -6.95
CA LYS A 77 -11.37 4.16 -7.46
C LYS A 77 -11.62 5.55 -6.87
N ASN A 78 -10.82 5.99 -5.89
CA ASN A 78 -10.97 7.25 -5.15
C ASN A 78 -12.36 7.43 -4.53
N LYS A 79 -12.95 6.34 -4.02
CA LYS A 79 -14.29 6.36 -3.42
C LYS A 79 -14.48 5.19 -2.47
N LYS A 80 -15.45 5.34 -1.58
CA LYS A 80 -15.98 4.21 -0.79
C LYS A 80 -16.61 3.18 -1.71
N LEU A 81 -16.32 1.92 -1.46
CA LEU A 81 -16.90 0.77 -2.15
C LEU A 81 -17.68 -0.08 -1.15
N GLU A 82 -18.87 -0.54 -1.54
CA GLU A 82 -19.54 -1.60 -0.78
C GLU A 82 -18.82 -2.93 -1.00
N LEU A 83 -18.89 -3.84 -0.02
CA LEU A 83 -18.27 -5.16 -0.12
C LEU A 83 -18.84 -5.93 -1.33
N GLY A 84 -17.94 -6.56 -2.10
CA GLY A 84 -18.28 -7.50 -3.17
C GLY A 84 -17.86 -7.06 -4.58
N GLY A 85 -17.48 -8.07 -5.38
CA GLY A 85 -17.10 -7.96 -6.79
C GLY A 85 -15.63 -7.61 -7.03
N ASP A 86 -15.09 -8.03 -8.18
CA ASP A 86 -13.71 -7.69 -8.60
C ASP A 86 -13.65 -6.26 -9.13
N GLN A 87 -12.80 -5.40 -8.55
CA GLN A 87 -12.67 -4.00 -8.99
C GLN A 87 -11.31 -3.71 -9.64
N SER A 88 -10.44 -4.72 -9.73
CA SER A 88 -9.05 -4.55 -10.10
C SER A 88 -8.55 -5.55 -11.15
N LYS A 89 -7.44 -5.18 -11.80
CA LYS A 89 -6.71 -5.99 -12.76
C LYS A 89 -5.21 -5.80 -12.56
N VAL A 90 -4.42 -6.81 -12.90
CA VAL A 90 -2.96 -6.76 -12.87
C VAL A 90 -2.47 -5.86 -14.00
N SER A 91 -1.82 -4.75 -13.67
CA SER A 91 -1.48 -3.67 -14.62
C SER A 91 -0.69 -4.15 -15.86
N PRO A 92 0.40 -4.97 -15.73
CA PRO A 92 1.17 -5.37 -16.92
C PRO A 92 0.46 -6.38 -17.84
N THR A 93 -0.47 -7.18 -17.32
CA THR A 93 -1.09 -8.28 -18.09
C THR A 93 -2.56 -8.04 -18.43
N GLY A 94 -3.23 -7.11 -17.75
CA GLY A 94 -4.66 -6.87 -17.83
C GLY A 94 -5.53 -7.98 -17.23
N ALA A 95 -4.93 -9.01 -16.62
CA ALA A 95 -5.66 -10.11 -16.00
C ALA A 95 -6.50 -9.60 -14.82
N ALA A 96 -7.74 -10.08 -14.69
CA ALA A 96 -8.58 -9.77 -13.53
C ALA A 96 -7.90 -10.25 -12.24
N PHE A 97 -8.05 -9.48 -11.16
CA PHE A 97 -7.54 -9.82 -9.83
C PHE A 97 -8.69 -9.77 -8.82
N GLY A 98 -8.66 -10.68 -7.84
CA GLY A 98 -9.71 -10.79 -6.80
C GLY A 98 -10.71 -11.93 -7.01
N THR A 99 -10.69 -12.59 -8.17
CA THR A 99 -11.73 -13.59 -8.53
C THR A 99 -11.64 -14.90 -7.75
N SER A 100 -10.41 -15.35 -7.47
CA SER A 100 -10.10 -16.56 -6.70
C SER A 100 -8.60 -16.67 -6.47
N ASP A 101 -8.19 -17.42 -5.45
CA ASP A 101 -6.77 -17.63 -5.14
C ASP A 101 -6.01 -18.25 -6.31
N ALA A 102 -6.58 -19.26 -6.97
CA ALA A 102 -5.94 -19.92 -8.12
C ALA A 102 -5.73 -18.94 -9.29
N ALA A 103 -6.71 -18.07 -9.55
CA ALA A 103 -6.60 -17.04 -10.59
C ALA A 103 -5.57 -15.97 -10.21
N ASN A 104 -5.55 -15.53 -8.95
CA ASN A 104 -4.59 -14.55 -8.44
C ASN A 104 -3.14 -15.09 -8.52
N ILE A 105 -2.93 -16.35 -8.13
CA ILE A 105 -1.64 -17.03 -8.24
C ILE A 105 -1.20 -17.15 -9.71
N LEU A 106 -2.11 -17.53 -10.61
CA LEU A 106 -1.83 -17.61 -12.04
C LEU A 106 -1.44 -16.24 -12.62
N ALA A 107 -2.19 -15.19 -12.27
CA ALA A 107 -1.92 -13.83 -12.73
C ALA A 107 -0.57 -13.32 -12.21
N ALA A 108 -0.25 -13.55 -10.93
CA ALA A 108 1.02 -13.18 -10.33
C ALA A 108 2.20 -13.92 -10.98
N ASN A 109 2.10 -15.23 -11.18
CA ASN A 109 3.12 -16.03 -11.85
C ASN A 109 3.34 -15.60 -13.31
N THR A 110 2.26 -15.29 -14.02
CA THR A 110 2.32 -14.80 -15.41
C THR A 110 3.03 -13.44 -15.46
N ALA A 111 2.69 -12.52 -14.55
CA ALA A 111 3.35 -11.23 -14.45
C ALA A 111 4.85 -11.40 -14.14
N ARG A 112 5.22 -12.26 -13.19
CA ARG A 112 6.62 -12.55 -12.86
C ARG A 112 7.39 -13.12 -14.05
N ALA A 113 6.79 -14.04 -14.80
CA ALA A 113 7.46 -14.69 -15.93
C ALA A 113 7.68 -13.73 -17.12
N ASN A 114 6.70 -12.89 -17.42
CA ASN A 114 6.70 -12.06 -18.63
C ASN A 114 7.15 -10.61 -18.39
N HIS A 115 7.14 -10.15 -17.13
CA HIS A 115 7.41 -8.77 -16.74
C HIS A 115 8.30 -8.69 -15.49
N VAL A 116 9.42 -9.42 -15.49
CA VAL A 116 10.37 -9.51 -14.36
C VAL A 116 10.73 -8.12 -13.80
N ASN A 117 10.93 -7.13 -14.66
CA ASN A 117 11.28 -5.74 -14.29
C ASN A 117 10.11 -4.90 -13.75
N ALA A 118 8.93 -5.49 -13.56
CA ALA A 118 7.74 -4.83 -13.02
C ALA A 118 7.11 -5.61 -11.85
N THR A 119 7.88 -6.50 -11.22
CA THR A 119 7.45 -7.35 -10.10
C THR A 119 8.45 -7.30 -8.94
N ASN A 120 8.03 -7.80 -7.78
CA ASN A 120 8.84 -7.85 -6.55
C ASN A 120 9.36 -6.46 -6.17
N ASP A 121 10.67 -6.31 -5.94
CA ASP A 121 11.30 -5.03 -5.59
C ASP A 121 11.14 -3.97 -6.69
N ASN A 122 10.93 -4.40 -7.94
CA ASN A 122 10.73 -3.52 -9.10
C ASN A 122 9.25 -3.20 -9.35
N ALA A 123 8.32 -3.70 -8.52
CA ALA A 123 6.93 -3.32 -8.62
C ALA A 123 6.81 -1.79 -8.42
N ASN A 124 6.20 -1.11 -9.40
CA ASN A 124 6.19 0.34 -9.47
C ASN A 124 4.76 0.88 -9.71
N PRO A 125 3.86 0.79 -8.72
CA PRO A 125 2.53 1.36 -8.82
C PRO A 125 2.61 2.88 -8.92
N GLY A 126 1.83 3.45 -9.84
CA GLY A 126 1.53 4.86 -9.92
C GLY A 126 0.48 5.32 -8.90
N LEU A 127 0.17 6.62 -8.92
CA LEU A 127 -0.83 7.22 -8.05
C LEU A 127 -2.22 6.63 -8.39
N GLY A 128 -2.91 6.08 -7.40
CA GLY A 128 -4.18 5.37 -7.63
C GLY A 128 -4.04 3.95 -8.19
N GLN A 129 -2.83 3.39 -8.18
CA GLN A 129 -2.61 1.94 -8.30
C GLN A 129 -2.25 1.37 -6.92
N ALA A 130 -2.05 0.06 -6.84
CA ALA A 130 -1.71 -0.61 -5.58
C ALA A 130 -0.63 -1.67 -5.78
N TYR A 131 0.13 -1.90 -4.72
CA TYR A 131 0.90 -3.12 -4.56
C TYR A 131 -0.03 -4.27 -4.16
N VAL A 132 0.27 -5.46 -4.65
CA VAL A 132 -0.25 -6.71 -4.09
C VAL A 132 0.87 -7.74 -4.00
N MET A 133 1.07 -8.34 -2.83
CA MET A 133 1.91 -9.51 -2.66
C MET A 133 1.03 -10.75 -2.61
N VAL A 134 1.27 -11.71 -3.50
CA VAL A 134 0.53 -12.96 -3.61
C VAL A 134 1.42 -14.11 -3.19
N VAL A 135 0.91 -14.98 -2.31
CA VAL A 135 1.58 -16.22 -1.93
C VAL A 135 1.38 -17.25 -3.05
N THR A 136 2.45 -17.65 -3.74
CA THR A 136 2.33 -18.51 -4.92
C THR A 136 2.61 -19.99 -4.67
N THR A 137 2.99 -20.36 -3.44
CA THR A 137 3.19 -21.76 -3.05
C THR A 137 2.15 -22.19 -2.01
N ALA A 138 1.70 -23.44 -2.11
CA ALA A 138 0.78 -24.01 -1.13
C ALA A 138 1.47 -24.09 0.24
N VAL A 139 0.88 -23.44 1.24
CA VAL A 139 1.46 -23.42 2.58
C VAL A 139 0.78 -24.48 3.43
N VAL A 140 1.58 -25.40 3.95
CA VAL A 140 1.13 -26.42 4.89
C VAL A 140 0.70 -25.71 6.18
N GLY A 141 -0.58 -25.78 6.54
CA GLY A 141 -1.08 -25.27 7.82
C GLY A 141 -2.21 -24.23 7.75
N GLY A 142 -2.75 -23.92 6.56
CA GLY A 142 -3.94 -23.07 6.43
C GLY A 142 -3.64 -21.59 6.72
N ILE A 143 -3.14 -20.87 5.71
CA ILE A 143 -3.00 -19.41 5.81
C ILE A 143 -4.39 -18.76 5.83
N SER A 144 -4.56 -17.74 6.67
CA SER A 144 -5.80 -16.96 6.79
C SER A 144 -6.02 -15.97 5.63
N TYR A 145 -4.96 -15.47 4.98
CA TYR A 145 -5.05 -14.55 3.81
C TYR A 145 -3.95 -14.84 2.77
N PRO A 146 -4.29 -15.17 1.52
CA PRO A 146 -3.32 -15.58 0.49
C PRO A 146 -2.59 -14.40 -0.18
N TYR A 147 -2.88 -13.17 0.24
CA TYR A 147 -2.26 -11.96 -0.28
C TYR A 147 -2.32 -10.80 0.72
N HIS A 148 -1.50 -9.77 0.47
CA HIS A 148 -1.57 -8.46 1.12
C HIS A 148 -1.51 -7.35 0.07
N ALA A 149 -2.25 -6.25 0.28
CA ALA A 149 -2.41 -5.18 -0.70
C ALA A 149 -2.34 -3.79 -0.05
N ALA A 150 -1.82 -2.82 -0.81
CA ALA A 150 -1.58 -1.46 -0.35
C ALA A 150 -1.81 -0.43 -1.46
N GLY A 151 -2.80 0.45 -1.27
CA GLY A 151 -3.18 1.46 -2.26
C GLY A 151 -2.27 2.70 -2.19
N VAL A 152 -1.72 3.15 -3.33
CA VAL A 152 -0.85 4.32 -3.41
C VAL A 152 -1.67 5.61 -3.40
N VAL A 153 -1.47 6.42 -2.36
CA VAL A 153 -2.16 7.70 -2.14
C VAL A 153 -1.31 8.93 -2.50
N ALA A 154 0.01 8.76 -2.56
CA ALA A 154 0.95 9.82 -2.91
C ALA A 154 2.27 9.25 -3.44
N ILE A 155 3.01 10.08 -4.19
CA ILE A 155 4.26 9.71 -4.84
C ILE A 155 5.28 10.83 -4.68
N ASP A 156 6.51 10.48 -4.33
CA ASP A 156 7.64 11.39 -4.33
C ASP A 156 8.91 10.66 -4.82
N GLY A 157 9.36 10.98 -6.04
CA GLY A 157 10.45 10.25 -6.68
C GLY A 157 10.12 8.76 -6.83
N ASN A 158 10.98 7.90 -6.28
CA ASN A 158 10.77 6.45 -6.21
C ASN A 158 9.99 6.00 -4.97
N ASP A 159 9.66 6.90 -4.06
CA ASP A 159 8.87 6.57 -2.89
C ASP A 159 7.36 6.54 -3.22
N ARG A 160 6.69 5.52 -2.69
CA ARG A 160 5.24 5.30 -2.78
C ARG A 160 4.67 5.37 -1.38
N ILE A 161 3.78 6.32 -1.16
CA ILE A 161 3.05 6.45 0.09
C ILE A 161 1.75 5.68 -0.08
N THR A 162 1.52 4.70 0.78
CA THR A 162 0.37 3.82 0.74
C THR A 162 -0.58 4.08 1.89
N VAL A 163 -1.84 3.68 1.72
CA VAL A 163 -2.76 3.38 2.82
C VAL A 163 -2.97 1.88 2.87
N GLU A 164 -2.81 1.32 4.06
CA GLU A 164 -2.89 -0.11 4.34
C GLU A 164 -3.80 -0.41 5.51
N VAL A 165 -4.51 -1.52 5.39
CA VAL A 165 -5.22 -2.16 6.50
C VAL A 165 -4.84 -3.63 6.51
N LEU A 166 -4.89 -4.23 7.69
CA LEU A 166 -4.71 -5.67 7.83
C LEU A 166 -6.07 -6.35 7.86
N ALA A 167 -6.18 -7.45 7.11
CA ALA A 167 -7.34 -8.31 7.18
C ALA A 167 -7.39 -9.00 8.56
N GLY A 168 -8.57 -9.05 9.17
CA GLY A 168 -8.84 -9.86 10.36
C GLY A 168 -9.28 -11.28 9.99
N ILE A 169 -9.28 -12.21 10.94
CA ILE A 169 -9.52 -13.66 10.71
C ILE A 169 -10.93 -14.02 10.24
N SER A 170 -11.78 -13.01 10.09
CA SER A 170 -13.18 -13.12 9.72
C SER A 170 -13.52 -11.96 8.80
N ASP A 171 -14.40 -12.21 7.84
CA ASP A 171 -14.85 -11.19 6.89
C ASP A 171 -15.29 -9.91 7.58
N ALA A 172 -14.80 -8.78 7.06
CA ALA A 172 -15.12 -7.47 7.58
C ALA A 172 -16.62 -7.18 7.44
N GLN A 173 -17.27 -6.87 8.56
CA GLN A 173 -18.71 -6.52 8.58
C GLN A 173 -18.96 -5.01 8.65
N ALA A 174 -17.94 -4.22 9.04
CA ALA A 174 -18.07 -2.79 9.25
C ALA A 174 -16.76 -2.06 8.97
N ARG A 175 -16.89 -0.80 8.58
CA ARG A 175 -15.77 0.14 8.45
C ARG A 175 -15.33 0.58 9.84
N LYS A 176 -14.10 0.24 10.23
CA LYS A 176 -13.56 0.57 11.56
C LYS A 176 -12.09 0.94 11.54
N ASP A 177 -11.37 0.57 10.48
CA ASP A 177 -9.95 0.87 10.36
C ASP A 177 -9.76 2.28 9.79
N LYS A 178 -8.75 3.01 10.27
CA LYS A 178 -8.41 4.33 9.75
C LYS A 178 -7.46 4.25 8.56
N GLY A 179 -6.84 3.09 8.32
CA GLY A 179 -5.80 2.92 7.32
C GLY A 179 -4.49 3.51 7.83
N ALA A 180 -3.47 2.67 8.00
CA ALA A 180 -2.13 3.11 8.33
C ALA A 180 -1.41 3.56 7.06
N PHE A 181 -0.67 4.66 7.16
CA PHE A 181 0.22 5.10 6.10
C PHE A 181 1.57 4.39 6.20
N HIS A 182 2.03 3.88 5.06
CA HIS A 182 3.38 3.34 4.92
C HIS A 182 4.08 4.00 3.73
N MET A 183 5.39 3.77 3.65
CA MET A 183 6.24 4.29 2.58
C MET A 183 7.16 3.17 2.10
N TYR A 184 7.20 2.98 0.78
CA TYR A 184 8.07 2.01 0.13
C TYR A 184 8.86 2.66 -0.98
N THR A 185 10.06 2.18 -1.23
CA THR A 185 10.93 2.66 -2.30
C THR A 185 10.98 1.63 -3.43
N VAL A 186 10.66 2.07 -4.65
CA VAL A 186 10.75 1.25 -5.86
C VAL A 186 12.23 0.96 -6.18
N ASN A 187 12.54 -0.27 -6.61
CA ASN A 187 13.88 -0.76 -6.92
C ASN A 187 14.84 -0.75 -5.71
N ASP A 188 14.32 -0.84 -4.49
CA ASP A 188 15.11 -0.93 -3.26
C ASP A 188 14.84 -2.26 -2.54
N ALA A 189 15.82 -3.15 -2.52
CA ALA A 189 15.68 -4.49 -1.93
C ALA A 189 15.53 -4.51 -0.39
N VAL A 190 15.65 -3.35 0.28
CA VAL A 190 15.47 -3.21 1.73
C VAL A 190 14.16 -2.50 2.04
N HIS A 191 13.80 -1.50 1.24
CA HIS A 191 12.67 -0.61 1.49
C HIS A 191 11.48 -0.84 0.55
N SER A 192 11.51 -1.85 -0.32
CA SER A 192 10.37 -2.20 -1.18
C SER A 192 9.20 -2.78 -0.37
N PHE A 193 8.01 -2.72 -0.97
CA PHE A 193 6.85 -3.46 -0.46
C PHE A 193 7.13 -4.97 -0.35
N HIS A 194 7.89 -5.50 -1.31
CA HIS A 194 8.26 -6.91 -1.32
C HIS A 194 9.15 -7.27 -0.12
N ALA A 195 10.20 -6.49 0.14
CA ALA A 195 11.11 -6.71 1.26
C ALA A 195 10.38 -6.58 2.61
N ALA A 196 9.52 -5.57 2.76
CA ALA A 196 8.80 -5.31 4.01
C ALA A 196 7.87 -6.45 4.44
N TRP A 197 7.25 -7.13 3.48
CA TRP A 197 6.24 -8.17 3.74
C TRP A 197 6.76 -9.60 3.55
N SER A 198 7.91 -9.81 2.90
CA SER A 198 8.46 -11.15 2.69
C SER A 198 8.92 -11.84 3.98
N THR A 199 9.11 -11.09 5.08
CA THR A 199 9.40 -11.65 6.40
C THR A 199 8.17 -12.05 7.18
N ASP A 200 6.96 -11.69 6.72
CA ASP A 200 5.72 -12.11 7.35
C ASP A 200 5.56 -13.63 7.15
N PRO A 201 5.39 -14.43 8.23
CA PRO A 201 5.22 -15.87 8.13
C PRO A 201 4.08 -16.31 7.21
N HIS A 202 3.03 -15.49 7.08
CA HIS A 202 1.87 -15.76 6.22
C HIS A 202 2.12 -15.44 4.75
N LEU A 203 3.11 -14.59 4.44
CA LEU A 203 3.41 -14.16 3.07
C LEU A 203 4.72 -14.72 2.52
N SER A 204 5.59 -15.26 3.37
CA SER A 204 6.95 -15.70 3.04
C SER A 204 7.07 -16.88 2.04
N ALA A 205 5.98 -17.59 1.77
CA ALA A 205 6.00 -18.81 0.95
C ALA A 205 5.94 -18.52 -0.56
N GLY A 206 7.10 -18.19 -1.13
CA GLY A 206 7.24 -17.86 -2.55
C GLY A 206 6.39 -16.65 -2.96
N PRO A 207 6.47 -15.51 -2.25
CA PRO A 207 5.68 -14.34 -2.58
C PRO A 207 6.05 -13.80 -3.97
N VAL A 208 5.06 -13.25 -4.64
CA VAL A 208 5.25 -12.43 -5.83
C VAL A 208 4.53 -11.11 -5.62
N THR A 209 5.27 -10.00 -5.71
CA THR A 209 4.66 -8.67 -5.66
C THR A 209 4.35 -8.19 -7.08
N ILE A 210 3.13 -7.73 -7.29
CA ILE A 210 2.61 -7.20 -8.55
C ILE A 210 1.94 -5.85 -8.32
N VAL A 211 1.62 -5.17 -9.42
CA VAL A 211 0.83 -3.93 -9.41
C VAL A 211 -0.58 -4.24 -9.91
N ILE A 212 -1.58 -3.78 -9.17
CA ILE A 212 -2.98 -3.78 -9.61
C ILE A 212 -3.46 -2.36 -9.86
N GLU A 213 -4.42 -2.23 -10.76
CA GLU A 213 -5.09 -0.98 -11.10
C GLU A 213 -6.59 -1.18 -11.25
N ALA A 214 -7.34 -0.07 -11.26
CA ALA A 214 -8.76 -0.10 -11.48
C ALA A 214 -9.09 -0.79 -12.81
N ARG A 215 -10.05 -1.72 -12.78
CA ARG A 215 -10.64 -2.29 -14.00
C ARG A 215 -11.48 -1.25 -14.74
#